data_AF-A0A9E7EKB9-F1
#
_entry.id   AF-A0A9E7EKB9-F1
#
_cell.length_a   1.000
_cell.length_b   1.000
_cell.length_c   1.000
_cell.angle_alpha   90.00
_cell.angle_beta   90.00
_cell.angle_gamma   90.00
#
_symmetry.space_group_name_H-M   'P 1'
#
loop_
_entity.id
_entity.type
_entity.pdbx_description
1 polymer ?
#
loop_
_entity_poly.entity_id
_entity_poly.type
_entity_poly.pdbx_seq_one_letter_code
_entity_poly.pdbx_strand_id
1 'polypeptide(L)'
;MDDDEVTVIHHNHVNHDAIRVFTPVLIRVSPARKRSGREVVGRVLTWAELASRLLSSQCEGQSSAKVSVQALPLRIPNSIVRIRSPPAKMLPQKQAEEAIVMCSGTTAKDELEQDVDGKEDEEGVRGYSMKSLLWHGGSVWDAWFSCASNQVAQVLLTLPYSFSQMGMVSGVILQLFYGMMGSWTAYLISVLYVEYRTRKEKENVSFNNHVIQWFEVLDGLLGPYWKAAGLAFNCTFLLFGSVIQLIACASNIYYIDDRLDKRTWTYVFGACCATTVFIPSFHNYRIWSFFGLGMTTYTAWYLTIASAIHGQVEGVTHSGPTKLVLYFTGATNILYTFGGHAVTVEIMHAMWKPQKFKYIYLLATVYVFTLTLPSAAATYWAFGDQLLTHSNAFSLLPKSRWRDAAVILMLIHQFITFGFACTPLYFVWEKVIGMHDTKSICLRALARLPVVIPIWFLAIVFPFFGPINSAVGALLVSFTVYIIPALAHMVTYRKPSARQNAAEKPPFFLPSWTAMYTVNAFVVVWVLVVGFGIGGWASLTNFIKQVDTFGLFAKCYQCPNPHPSPAPWPPQHLH
;
A
#
# COMPACT_ATOMS: atom_id res chain seq x y z
N MET A 1 -7.91 20.98 -69.45
CA MET A 1 -9.14 20.33 -69.93
C MET A 1 -9.67 19.59 -68.74
N ASP A 2 -10.24 20.41 -67.87
CA ASP A 2 -10.90 20.12 -66.61
C ASP A 2 -9.85 19.61 -65.59
N ASP A 3 -9.11 20.47 -64.87
CA ASP A 3 -9.40 21.81 -64.30
C ASP A 3 -10.51 21.72 -63.18
N ASP A 4 -10.44 22.35 -61.99
CA ASP A 4 -9.48 23.34 -61.47
C ASP A 4 -9.48 23.45 -59.91
N GLU A 5 -8.66 24.36 -59.36
CA GLU A 5 -8.68 25.07 -58.05
C GLU A 5 -9.11 24.41 -56.71
N VAL A 6 -8.28 24.64 -55.67
CA VAL A 6 -8.76 25.32 -54.44
C VAL A 6 -7.75 26.42 -54.02
N THR A 7 -8.26 27.63 -53.84
CA THR A 7 -7.55 28.91 -53.75
C THR A 7 -6.82 29.18 -52.41
N VAL A 8 -5.77 30.01 -52.43
CA VAL A 8 -5.12 30.60 -51.24
C VAL A 8 -5.70 32.00 -50.94
N ILE A 9 -6.02 32.30 -49.68
CA ILE A 9 -6.41 33.64 -49.22
C ILE A 9 -5.58 34.05 -47.99
N HIS A 10 -5.18 35.33 -47.91
CA HIS A 10 -4.30 35.89 -46.89
C HIS A 10 -4.84 37.23 -46.37
N HIS A 11 -4.59 37.54 -45.08
CA HIS A 11 -4.80 38.86 -44.43
C HIS A 11 -6.28 39.35 -44.26
N ASN A 12 -6.63 40.24 -43.31
CA ASN A 12 -5.81 40.98 -42.32
C ASN A 12 -6.60 41.47 -41.08
N HIS A 13 -5.91 41.65 -39.94
CA HIS A 13 -6.34 42.36 -38.70
C HIS A 13 -7.65 41.87 -38.03
N VAL A 14 -7.99 42.10 -36.76
CA VAL A 14 -7.40 42.80 -35.59
C VAL A 14 -7.56 41.84 -34.36
N ASN A 15 -6.97 41.97 -33.17
CA ASN A 15 -6.15 43.00 -32.50
C ASN A 15 -5.20 42.35 -31.45
N HIS A 16 -4.31 43.10 -30.82
CA HIS A 16 -3.62 42.71 -29.57
C HIS A 16 -4.36 43.24 -28.34
N ASP A 17 -4.66 42.37 -27.35
CA ASP A 17 -4.05 42.45 -26.00
C ASP A 17 -4.47 41.28 -25.08
N ALA A 18 -3.84 41.20 -23.90
CA ALA A 18 -4.28 40.43 -22.72
C ALA A 18 -4.38 38.88 -22.82
N ILE A 19 -3.27 38.20 -23.10
CA ILE A 19 -2.89 36.97 -22.34
C ILE A 19 -1.42 37.07 -21.93
N ARG A 20 -1.18 37.16 -20.61
CA ARG A 20 0.11 36.89 -19.96
C ARG A 20 -0.17 36.29 -18.58
N VAL A 21 0.30 35.06 -18.37
CA VAL A 21 0.89 34.46 -17.15
C VAL A 21 1.06 32.95 -17.45
N PHE A 22 2.02 32.28 -16.80
CA PHE A 22 2.44 30.89 -17.03
C PHE A 22 3.05 30.57 -18.41
N THR A 23 4.30 31.02 -18.60
CA THR A 23 5.28 30.32 -19.46
C THR A 23 6.22 29.51 -18.56
N PRO A 24 6.53 28.23 -18.85
CA PRO A 24 7.47 27.45 -18.04
C PRO A 24 8.92 27.94 -18.22
N VAL A 25 9.72 27.92 -17.15
CA VAL A 25 11.12 28.37 -17.18
C VAL A 25 12.00 27.31 -17.86
N LEU A 26 12.22 27.46 -19.16
CA LEU A 26 13.22 26.73 -19.92
C LEU A 26 14.63 27.22 -19.55
N ILE A 27 15.35 26.45 -18.72
CA ILE A 27 16.76 26.73 -18.39
C ILE A 27 17.63 26.43 -19.63
N ARG A 28 17.90 27.47 -20.41
CA ARG A 28 18.71 27.41 -21.63
C ARG A 28 20.21 27.40 -21.28
N VAL A 29 20.78 26.21 -21.10
CA VAL A 29 22.23 26.05 -20.88
C VAL A 29 22.99 26.49 -22.13
N SER A 30 23.89 27.47 -21.98
CA SER A 30 24.74 28.00 -23.05
C SER A 30 26.16 27.43 -22.94
N PRO A 31 26.87 27.11 -24.05
CA PRO A 31 28.14 26.41 -23.99
C PRO A 31 29.29 27.32 -23.49
N ALA A 32 29.75 27.08 -22.26
CA ALA A 32 30.85 27.84 -21.67
C ALA A 32 32.22 27.44 -22.27
N ARG A 33 33.02 28.45 -22.63
CA ARG A 33 34.32 28.31 -23.31
C ARG A 33 35.41 27.86 -22.31
N LYS A 34 36.26 26.90 -22.69
CA LYS A 34 37.39 26.39 -21.87
C LYS A 34 38.26 27.52 -21.29
N ARG A 35 38.39 27.58 -19.95
CA ARG A 35 39.55 28.18 -19.24
C ARG A 35 39.77 27.52 -17.88
N SER A 36 41.02 27.13 -17.62
CA SER A 36 41.66 26.90 -16.30
C SER A 36 40.92 26.07 -15.22
N GLY A 37 41.09 24.75 -15.32
CA GLY A 37 41.22 23.80 -14.20
C GLY A 37 40.67 24.13 -12.80
N ARG A 38 39.42 23.74 -12.56
CA ARG A 38 38.92 23.18 -11.28
C ARG A 38 37.66 22.37 -11.59
N GLU A 39 37.59 21.13 -11.08
CA GLU A 39 36.38 20.32 -11.21
C GLU A 39 35.30 20.82 -10.25
N VAL A 40 34.07 20.97 -10.75
CA VAL A 40 32.89 21.28 -9.94
C VAL A 40 31.93 20.10 -10.07
N VAL A 41 31.95 19.21 -9.09
CA VAL A 41 31.05 18.06 -9.03
C VAL A 41 29.63 18.57 -8.71
N GLY A 42 28.74 18.52 -9.70
CA GLY A 42 27.33 18.88 -9.53
C GLY A 42 26.61 17.90 -8.61
N ARG A 43 26.27 18.35 -7.39
CA ARG A 43 25.60 17.52 -6.38
C ARG A 43 24.10 17.42 -6.70
N VAL A 44 23.64 16.24 -7.12
CA VAL A 44 22.20 15.95 -7.25
C VAL A 44 21.59 15.82 -5.85
N LEU A 45 20.67 16.72 -5.50
CA LEU A 45 19.93 16.66 -4.24
C LEU A 45 18.98 15.45 -4.22
N THR A 46 19.01 14.68 -3.14
CA THR A 46 18.10 13.53 -2.96
C THR A 46 16.78 13.95 -2.32
N TRP A 47 15.71 13.19 -2.54
CA TRP A 47 14.40 13.45 -1.91
C TRP A 47 14.44 13.49 -0.38
N ALA A 48 15.34 12.73 0.26
CA ALA A 48 15.57 12.79 1.70
C ALA A 48 16.15 14.16 2.15
N GLU A 49 17.01 14.76 1.34
CA GLU A 49 17.61 16.08 1.60
C GLU A 49 16.60 17.22 1.35
N LEU A 50 15.63 17.01 0.44
CA LEU A 50 14.47 17.89 0.27
C LEU A 50 13.49 17.79 1.46
N ALA A 51 13.17 16.56 1.89
CA ALA A 51 12.31 16.32 3.06
C ALA A 51 12.93 16.89 4.36
N SER A 52 14.25 16.76 4.53
CA SER A 52 14.97 17.37 5.67
C SER A 52 14.89 18.89 5.68
N ARG A 53 14.83 19.54 4.50
CA ARG A 53 14.69 21.01 4.39
C ARG A 53 13.26 21.47 4.71
N LEU A 54 12.26 20.70 4.30
CA LEU A 54 10.85 20.93 4.66
C LEU A 54 10.61 20.75 6.17
N LEU A 55 11.32 19.81 6.81
CA LEU A 55 11.32 19.64 8.26
C LEU A 55 11.97 20.84 8.98
N SER A 56 13.13 21.34 8.51
CA SER A 56 13.74 22.53 9.13
C SER A 56 12.87 23.79 9.02
N SER A 57 12.15 23.99 7.91
CA SER A 57 11.23 25.13 7.77
C SER A 57 10.01 25.08 8.70
N GLN A 58 9.70 23.93 9.33
CA GLN A 58 8.71 23.88 10.41
C GLN A 58 9.29 24.22 11.80
N CYS A 59 10.62 24.16 11.98
CA CYS A 59 11.26 24.55 13.24
C CYS A 59 11.51 26.07 13.33
N GLU A 60 11.74 26.76 12.21
CA GLU A 60 12.00 28.21 12.19
C GLU A 60 10.72 29.06 12.38
N GLY A 61 9.54 28.44 12.42
CA GLY A 61 8.25 29.11 12.62
C GLY A 61 7.95 29.63 14.04
N GLN A 62 8.83 29.39 15.03
CA GLN A 62 8.63 29.84 16.41
C GLN A 62 9.90 30.46 17.03
N SER A 63 10.08 31.78 16.88
CA SER A 63 10.93 32.56 17.79
C SER A 63 10.58 34.06 17.80
N SER A 64 9.78 34.49 18.79
CA SER A 64 9.97 35.78 19.50
C SER A 64 8.91 35.99 20.60
N ALA A 65 9.22 35.52 21.82
CA ALA A 65 8.56 35.96 23.04
C ALA A 65 9.61 36.08 24.16
N LYS A 66 10.20 37.27 24.31
CA LYS A 66 11.12 37.55 25.44
C LYS A 66 10.30 37.66 26.73
N VAL A 67 10.39 36.67 27.61
CA VAL A 67 9.91 36.78 29.00
C VAL A 67 11.12 37.00 29.91
N SER A 68 11.14 38.13 30.61
CA SER A 68 12.22 38.48 31.54
C SER A 68 12.05 37.76 32.86
N VAL A 69 13.02 36.95 33.26
CA VAL A 69 13.01 36.26 34.56
C VAL A 69 13.58 37.19 35.64
N GLN A 70 12.70 37.84 36.40
CA GLN A 70 13.06 38.39 37.71
C GLN A 70 12.90 37.31 38.77
N ALA A 71 13.93 37.12 39.60
CA ALA A 71 13.91 36.19 40.71
C ALA A 71 13.53 36.90 42.02
N LEU A 72 12.54 36.36 42.74
CA LEU A 72 12.25 36.67 44.14
C LEU A 72 12.06 35.34 44.91
N PRO A 73 12.48 35.24 46.19
CA PRO A 73 12.56 33.95 46.88
C PRO A 73 11.22 33.52 47.51
N LEU A 74 10.90 32.23 47.37
CA LEU A 74 9.78 31.59 48.08
C LEU A 74 10.11 31.35 49.56
N ARG A 75 9.19 31.72 50.44
CA ARG A 75 9.33 31.63 51.90
C ARG A 75 8.52 30.44 52.43
N ILE A 76 9.17 29.53 53.16
CA ILE A 76 8.53 28.34 53.76
C ILE A 76 7.86 28.70 55.09
N PRO A 77 6.63 28.25 55.34
CA PRO A 77 6.11 28.00 56.69
C PRO A 77 5.89 26.49 56.93
N ASN A 78 6.36 25.99 58.07
CA ASN A 78 6.05 24.63 58.52
C ASN A 78 4.67 24.60 59.21
N SER A 79 3.85 23.59 58.92
CA SER A 79 2.81 23.13 59.84
C SER A 79 2.58 21.62 59.69
N ILE A 80 2.53 20.91 60.83
CA ILE A 80 2.39 19.45 60.89
C ILE A 80 1.00 19.12 61.41
N VAL A 81 0.23 18.33 60.66
CA VAL A 81 -0.94 17.60 61.18
C VAL A 81 -0.83 16.14 60.76
N ARG A 82 -1.00 15.23 61.72
CA ARG A 82 -0.80 13.78 61.56
C ARG A 82 -2.08 13.05 61.94
N ILE A 83 -2.82 12.52 60.97
CA ILE A 83 -4.01 11.70 61.19
C ILE A 83 -3.67 10.23 60.85
N ARG A 84 -4.10 9.30 61.71
CA ARG A 84 -3.95 7.84 61.52
C ARG A 84 -5.23 7.26 60.92
N SER A 85 -5.07 6.25 60.08
CA SER A 85 -6.15 5.35 59.64
C SER A 85 -5.83 3.89 60.04
N PRO A 86 -6.82 3.08 60.45
CA PRO A 86 -6.61 1.67 60.83
C PRO A 86 -6.45 0.74 59.60
N PRO A 87 -5.92 -0.49 59.78
CA PRO A 87 -5.62 -1.40 58.67
C PRO A 87 -6.86 -2.10 58.11
N ALA A 88 -6.95 -2.18 56.77
CA ALA A 88 -7.97 -2.97 56.08
C ALA A 88 -7.59 -4.46 56.03
N LYS A 89 -8.56 -5.35 56.24
CA LYS A 89 -8.42 -6.80 56.01
C LYS A 89 -8.62 -7.11 54.52
N MET A 90 -7.86 -8.08 54.00
CA MET A 90 -8.09 -8.62 52.64
C MET A 90 -9.33 -9.52 52.60
N LEU A 91 -10.07 -9.49 51.50
CA LEU A 91 -11.10 -10.48 51.13
C LEU A 91 -10.78 -11.08 49.74
N PRO A 92 -11.35 -12.24 49.38
CA PRO A 92 -10.93 -12.99 48.19
C PRO A 92 -11.26 -12.28 46.88
N GLN A 93 -10.31 -12.33 45.94
CA GLN A 93 -10.31 -11.59 44.68
C GLN A 93 -11.49 -11.90 43.72
N LYS A 94 -12.30 -12.93 44.00
CA LYS A 94 -13.37 -13.40 43.11
C LYS A 94 -14.71 -12.67 43.25
N GLN A 95 -14.96 -11.96 44.35
CA GLN A 95 -16.18 -11.14 44.51
C GLN A 95 -16.02 -9.68 44.03
N ALA A 96 -14.78 -9.26 43.72
CA ALA A 96 -14.52 -7.92 43.19
C ALA A 96 -14.92 -7.78 41.71
N GLU A 97 -14.81 -8.84 40.91
CA GLU A 97 -15.16 -8.82 39.48
C GLU A 97 -16.67 -8.64 39.24
N GLU A 98 -17.53 -9.25 40.08
CA GLU A 98 -18.99 -9.16 39.91
C GLU A 98 -19.55 -7.79 40.34
N ALA A 99 -18.96 -7.15 41.37
CA ALA A 99 -19.38 -5.82 41.82
C ALA A 99 -19.09 -4.71 40.78
N ILE A 100 -17.95 -4.81 40.07
CA ILE A 100 -17.56 -3.84 39.03
C ILE A 100 -18.52 -3.90 37.83
N VAL A 101 -19.11 -5.06 37.55
CA VAL A 101 -20.10 -5.23 36.48
C VAL A 101 -21.45 -4.58 36.81
N MET A 102 -21.86 -4.48 38.09
CA MET A 102 -23.11 -3.81 38.47
C MET A 102 -23.03 -2.28 38.43
N CYS A 103 -21.92 -1.67 38.86
CA CYS A 103 -21.83 -0.20 38.95
C CYS A 103 -21.77 0.54 37.60
N SER A 104 -21.59 -0.17 36.48
CA SER A 104 -21.64 0.44 35.13
C SER A 104 -23.07 0.52 34.55
N GLY A 105 -24.09 0.07 35.28
CA GLY A 105 -25.48 0.01 34.81
C GLY A 105 -26.39 1.18 35.20
N THR A 106 -25.89 2.19 35.93
CA THR A 106 -26.75 3.11 36.72
C THR A 106 -26.53 4.61 36.45
N THR A 107 -25.81 4.97 35.39
CA THR A 107 -25.50 6.39 35.03
C THR A 107 -25.92 6.75 33.59
N ALA A 108 -26.96 6.09 33.08
CA ALA A 108 -27.45 6.25 31.71
C ALA A 108 -28.99 6.36 31.64
N LYS A 109 -29.60 7.14 32.55
CA LYS A 109 -31.07 7.25 32.67
C LYS A 109 -31.66 8.65 32.88
N ASP A 110 -30.87 9.66 33.27
CA ASP A 110 -31.41 10.93 33.80
C ASP A 110 -31.22 12.14 32.85
N GLU A 111 -30.94 11.92 31.55
CA GLU A 111 -30.85 12.97 30.52
C GLU A 111 -31.66 12.63 29.25
N LEU A 112 -32.96 12.32 29.39
CA LEU A 112 -33.86 12.14 28.25
C LEU A 112 -35.33 12.56 28.47
N GLU A 113 -35.59 13.58 29.29
CA GLU A 113 -36.94 14.18 29.43
C GLU A 113 -36.89 15.72 29.37
N GLN A 114 -36.85 16.28 28.16
CA GLN A 114 -37.58 17.51 27.77
C GLN A 114 -37.37 17.84 26.28
N ASP A 115 -38.30 17.40 25.44
CA ASP A 115 -39.25 18.32 24.79
C ASP A 115 -40.38 17.51 24.12
N VAL A 116 -41.62 17.94 24.33
CA VAL A 116 -42.83 17.30 23.76
C VAL A 116 -43.75 18.36 23.18
N ASP A 117 -43.88 18.35 21.85
CA ASP A 117 -45.14 18.62 21.14
C ASP A 117 -45.03 18.05 19.71
N GLY A 118 -46.15 17.88 18.99
CA GLY A 118 -46.09 17.84 17.51
C GLY A 118 -46.59 16.60 16.76
N LYS A 119 -47.53 15.83 17.33
CA LYS A 119 -48.45 14.87 16.65
C LYS A 119 -47.96 13.49 16.20
N GLU A 120 -48.96 12.62 16.11
CA GLU A 120 -48.91 11.20 15.76
C GLU A 120 -48.77 10.96 14.25
N ASP A 121 -48.19 9.82 13.89
CA ASP A 121 -48.59 8.98 12.76
C ASP A 121 -48.21 7.52 13.10
N GLU A 122 -49.18 6.68 13.45
CA GLU A 122 -48.97 5.23 13.58
C GLU A 122 -49.14 4.55 12.22
N GLU A 123 -48.07 3.96 11.67
CA GLU A 123 -48.10 2.68 10.92
C GLU A 123 -46.67 2.29 10.45
N GLY A 124 -46.41 1.00 10.20
CA GLY A 124 -45.19 0.55 9.50
C GLY A 124 -44.30 -0.51 10.17
N VAL A 125 -44.85 -1.70 10.42
CA VAL A 125 -44.04 -2.87 10.84
C VAL A 125 -43.07 -3.32 9.72
N ARG A 126 -41.87 -3.81 10.11
CA ARG A 126 -40.80 -4.40 9.26
C ARG A 126 -40.06 -3.44 8.31
N GLY A 127 -39.11 -2.70 8.88
CA GLY A 127 -38.10 -1.93 8.14
C GLY A 127 -36.67 -2.08 8.66
N TYR A 128 -36.11 -3.30 8.75
CA TYR A 128 -34.67 -3.48 9.01
C TYR A 128 -33.88 -2.90 7.81
N SER A 129 -33.45 -1.65 7.95
CA SER A 129 -32.98 -0.85 6.82
C SER A 129 -31.76 -1.49 6.16
N MET A 130 -31.89 -1.91 4.91
CA MET A 130 -30.75 -2.36 4.10
C MET A 130 -29.64 -1.29 4.05
N LYS A 131 -29.97 0.00 4.23
CA LYS A 131 -28.96 1.06 4.34
C LYS A 131 -28.14 0.94 5.63
N SER A 132 -28.73 0.69 6.80
CA SER A 132 -27.90 0.48 8.01
C SER A 132 -27.08 -0.79 7.88
N LEU A 133 -27.65 -1.90 7.38
CA LEU A 133 -26.92 -3.16 7.20
C LEU A 133 -25.76 -3.04 6.19
N LEU A 134 -25.95 -2.32 5.07
CA LEU A 134 -24.94 -2.15 4.02
C LEU A 134 -23.88 -1.09 4.36
N TRP A 135 -24.22 -0.04 5.11
CA TRP A 135 -23.33 1.09 5.37
C TRP A 135 -22.73 1.14 6.79
N HIS A 136 -23.30 0.48 7.81
CA HIS A 136 -22.62 0.38 9.12
C HIS A 136 -21.51 -0.67 9.07
N GLY A 137 -20.30 -0.21 8.75
CA GLY A 137 -19.08 -1.02 8.77
C GLY A 137 -18.41 -1.09 10.13
N GLY A 138 -17.45 -2.02 10.25
CA GLY A 138 -16.57 -2.21 11.40
C GLY A 138 -16.63 -3.60 12.03
N SER A 139 -17.37 -4.51 11.39
CA SER A 139 -17.43 -5.92 11.77
C SER A 139 -16.12 -6.66 11.47
N VAL A 140 -15.97 -7.84 12.08
CA VAL A 140 -14.88 -8.79 11.80
C VAL A 140 -14.83 -9.17 10.31
N TRP A 141 -15.98 -9.27 9.65
CA TRP A 141 -16.08 -9.61 8.24
C TRP A 141 -15.64 -8.48 7.32
N ASP A 142 -15.98 -7.21 7.63
CA ASP A 142 -15.56 -6.06 6.84
C ASP A 142 -14.02 -5.94 6.77
N ALA A 143 -13.38 -6.15 7.92
CA ALA A 143 -11.93 -6.20 8.01
C ALA A 143 -11.36 -7.41 7.26
N TRP A 144 -12.00 -8.58 7.32
CA TRP A 144 -11.56 -9.77 6.58
C TRP A 144 -11.63 -9.58 5.05
N PHE A 145 -12.77 -9.11 4.52
CA PHE A 145 -12.93 -8.80 3.10
C PHE A 145 -11.86 -7.79 2.63
N SER A 146 -11.63 -6.74 3.42
CA SER A 146 -10.64 -5.72 3.10
C SER A 146 -9.21 -6.26 3.14
N CYS A 147 -8.85 -7.08 4.15
CA CYS A 147 -7.51 -7.68 4.26
C CYS A 147 -7.24 -8.73 3.18
N ALA A 148 -8.24 -9.52 2.78
CA ALA A 148 -8.10 -10.54 1.75
C ALA A 148 -8.04 -9.91 0.34
N SER A 149 -8.93 -8.95 0.04
CA SER A 149 -8.93 -8.23 -1.25
C SER A 149 -7.64 -7.42 -1.45
N ASN A 150 -7.15 -6.73 -0.41
CA ASN A 150 -5.93 -5.93 -0.49
C ASN A 150 -4.63 -6.77 -0.60
N GLN A 151 -4.65 -8.04 -0.16
CA GLN A 151 -3.52 -8.97 -0.38
C GLN A 151 -3.54 -9.59 -1.78
N VAL A 152 -4.71 -10.00 -2.29
CA VAL A 152 -4.81 -10.65 -3.62
C VAL A 152 -5.01 -9.62 -4.72
N ALA A 153 -3.99 -8.81 -5.01
CA ALA A 153 -4.01 -7.82 -6.09
C ALA A 153 -3.26 -8.30 -7.35
N GLN A 154 -2.69 -7.34 -8.10
CA GLN A 154 -1.84 -7.53 -9.28
C GLN A 154 -0.84 -8.70 -9.18
N VAL A 155 -0.33 -8.96 -7.96
CA VAL A 155 0.61 -10.03 -7.62
C VAL A 155 0.16 -11.41 -8.11
N LEU A 156 -1.14 -11.70 -8.09
CA LEU A 156 -1.73 -12.96 -8.56
C LEU A 156 -1.30 -13.31 -9.99
N LEU A 157 -1.20 -12.30 -10.87
CA LEU A 157 -0.81 -12.48 -12.27
C LEU A 157 0.71 -12.66 -12.46
N THR A 158 1.52 -12.29 -11.46
CA THR A 158 2.99 -12.35 -11.49
C THR A 158 3.57 -13.54 -10.70
N LEU A 159 2.76 -14.22 -9.87
CA LEU A 159 3.22 -15.36 -9.09
C LEU A 159 3.65 -16.57 -9.93
N PRO A 160 2.96 -16.94 -11.04
CA PRO A 160 3.48 -17.96 -11.97
C PRO A 160 4.87 -17.60 -12.52
N TYR A 161 5.11 -16.32 -12.85
CA TYR A 161 6.42 -15.82 -13.26
C TYR A 161 7.46 -15.98 -12.13
N SER A 162 7.13 -15.60 -10.89
CA SER A 162 7.99 -15.86 -9.73
C SER A 162 8.35 -17.34 -9.58
N PHE A 163 7.39 -18.25 -9.80
CA PHE A 163 7.60 -19.69 -9.73
C PHE A 163 8.53 -20.19 -10.84
N SER A 164 8.44 -19.64 -12.06
CA SER A 164 9.43 -19.92 -13.12
C SER A 164 10.84 -19.41 -12.81
N GLN A 165 10.95 -18.29 -12.08
CA GLN A 165 12.25 -17.73 -11.70
C GLN A 165 12.98 -18.52 -10.60
N MET A 166 12.28 -19.29 -9.76
CA MET A 166 12.85 -19.98 -8.60
C MET A 166 12.57 -21.49 -8.50
N GLY A 167 11.72 -22.03 -9.38
CA GLY A 167 11.23 -23.41 -9.31
C GLY A 167 10.09 -23.62 -8.29
N MET A 168 9.28 -24.65 -8.52
CA MET A 168 8.05 -24.94 -7.77
C MET A 168 8.27 -25.01 -6.25
N VAL A 169 9.28 -25.79 -5.82
CA VAL A 169 9.55 -26.06 -4.40
C VAL A 169 9.90 -24.78 -3.64
N SER A 170 10.76 -23.93 -4.22
CA SER A 170 11.09 -22.63 -3.62
C SER A 170 9.89 -21.68 -3.65
N GLY A 171 9.08 -21.71 -4.71
CA GLY A 171 7.85 -20.91 -4.81
C GLY A 171 6.89 -21.19 -3.66
N VAL A 172 6.56 -22.46 -3.44
CA VAL A 172 5.68 -22.90 -2.35
C VAL A 172 6.27 -22.58 -0.97
N ILE A 173 7.54 -22.91 -0.72
CA ILE A 173 8.19 -22.67 0.57
C ILE A 173 8.26 -21.18 0.90
N LEU A 174 8.73 -20.33 -0.03
CA LEU A 174 8.83 -18.89 0.21
C LEU A 174 7.46 -18.22 0.31
N GLN A 175 6.44 -18.70 -0.41
CA GLN A 175 5.09 -18.16 -0.29
C GLN A 175 4.51 -18.44 1.10
N LEU A 176 4.57 -19.69 1.57
CA LEU A 176 4.16 -20.04 2.93
C LEU A 176 4.95 -19.26 3.99
N PHE A 177 6.27 -19.17 3.84
CA PHE A 177 7.17 -18.47 4.76
C PHE A 177 6.87 -16.96 4.84
N TYR A 178 6.79 -16.25 3.71
CA TYR A 178 6.51 -14.80 3.70
C TYR A 178 5.08 -14.45 4.09
N GLY A 179 4.10 -15.34 3.86
CA GLY A 179 2.73 -15.16 4.38
C GLY A 179 2.64 -15.36 5.90
N MET A 180 3.33 -16.36 6.46
CA MET A 180 3.47 -16.50 7.92
C MET A 180 4.21 -15.31 8.54
N MET A 181 5.30 -14.85 7.92
CA MET A 181 6.05 -13.68 8.37
C MET A 181 5.25 -12.37 8.23
N GLY A 182 4.43 -12.24 7.19
CA GLY A 182 3.48 -11.13 7.00
C GLY A 182 2.40 -11.13 8.08
N SER A 183 1.82 -12.30 8.38
CA SER A 183 0.87 -12.48 9.49
C SER A 183 1.49 -12.15 10.85
N TRP A 184 2.75 -12.55 11.09
CA TRP A 184 3.49 -12.19 12.30
C TRP A 184 3.65 -10.68 12.45
N THR A 185 4.09 -10.00 11.39
CA THR A 185 4.31 -8.55 11.44
C THR A 185 3.02 -7.75 11.48
N ALA A 186 1.93 -8.24 10.87
CA ALA A 186 0.58 -7.69 11.06
C ALA A 186 0.09 -7.87 12.51
N TYR A 187 0.41 -8.99 13.18
CA TYR A 187 0.19 -9.16 14.61
C TYR A 187 0.97 -8.10 15.43
N LEU A 188 2.24 -7.82 15.10
CA LEU A 188 3.03 -6.78 15.78
C LEU A 188 2.43 -5.37 15.60
N ILE A 189 1.97 -5.01 14.40
CA ILE A 189 1.28 -3.73 14.15
C ILE A 189 -0.03 -3.69 14.96
N SER A 190 -0.75 -4.80 15.09
CA SER A 190 -1.97 -4.90 15.91
C SER A 190 -1.70 -4.65 17.39
N VAL A 191 -0.65 -5.25 17.95
CA VAL A 191 -0.21 -4.99 19.34
C VAL A 191 0.17 -3.52 19.53
N LEU A 192 0.99 -2.96 18.62
CA LEU A 192 1.44 -1.57 18.68
C LEU A 192 0.27 -0.56 18.57
N TYR A 193 -0.69 -0.83 17.69
CA TYR A 193 -1.88 0.01 17.57
C TYR A 193 -2.74 0.00 18.84
N VAL A 194 -2.97 -1.18 19.44
CA VAL A 194 -3.72 -1.30 20.70
C VAL A 194 -2.97 -0.60 21.84
N GLU A 195 -1.65 -0.77 21.94
CA GLU A 195 -0.81 -0.09 22.92
C GLU A 195 -0.87 1.44 22.79
N TYR A 196 -0.74 1.99 21.57
CA TYR A 196 -0.86 3.43 21.31
C TYR A 196 -2.25 3.95 21.69
N ARG A 197 -3.30 3.28 21.22
CA ARG A 197 -4.69 3.67 21.48
C ARG A 197 -5.02 3.65 22.97
N THR A 198 -4.67 2.59 23.69
CA THR A 198 -4.88 2.48 25.14
C THR A 198 -4.05 3.48 25.96
N ARG A 199 -2.91 3.97 25.45
CA ARG A 199 -2.20 5.11 26.07
C ARG A 199 -2.97 6.42 25.87
N LYS A 200 -3.42 6.70 24.65
CA LYS A 200 -4.14 7.94 24.31
C LYS A 200 -5.53 8.03 24.94
N GLU A 201 -6.24 6.91 25.06
CA GLU A 201 -7.52 6.84 25.80
C GLU A 201 -7.32 7.15 27.30
N LYS A 202 -6.18 6.77 27.90
CA LYS A 202 -5.81 7.16 29.29
C LYS A 202 -5.37 8.62 29.44
N GLU A 203 -5.04 9.29 28.33
CA GLU A 203 -4.79 10.74 28.24
C GLU A 203 -6.07 11.52 27.91
N ASN A 204 -7.25 10.88 27.96
CA ASN A 204 -8.57 11.42 27.59
C ASN A 204 -8.68 11.93 26.14
N VAL A 205 -7.84 11.42 25.22
CA VAL A 205 -7.92 11.74 23.79
C VAL A 205 -9.00 10.87 23.12
N SER A 206 -10.01 11.51 22.52
CA SER A 206 -11.02 10.84 21.71
C SER A 206 -10.64 10.82 20.22
N PHE A 207 -11.12 9.81 19.49
CA PHE A 207 -10.77 9.59 18.08
C PHE A 207 -11.97 9.63 17.11
N ASN A 208 -13.15 10.04 17.58
CA ASN A 208 -14.42 9.87 16.86
C ASN A 208 -14.44 10.51 15.45
N ASN A 209 -13.64 11.57 15.24
CA ASN A 209 -13.51 12.29 13.96
C ASN A 209 -12.12 12.16 13.32
N HIS A 210 -11.22 11.32 13.84
CA HIS A 210 -9.82 11.22 13.39
C HIS A 210 -9.38 9.77 13.16
N VAL A 211 -9.14 9.42 11.89
CA VAL A 211 -8.58 8.12 11.51
C VAL A 211 -7.10 8.07 11.88
N ILE A 212 -6.76 7.23 12.88
CA ILE A 212 -5.37 6.96 13.29
C ILE A 212 -4.60 6.35 12.11
N GLN A 213 -3.40 6.86 11.85
CA GLN A 213 -2.51 6.36 10.79
C GLN A 213 -1.21 5.75 11.34
N TRP A 214 -0.54 4.89 10.57
CA TRP A 214 0.66 4.16 11.03
C TRP A 214 1.81 5.06 11.52
N PHE A 215 2.05 6.20 10.87
CA PHE A 215 3.08 7.14 11.32
C PHE A 215 2.74 7.82 12.66
N GLU A 216 1.46 7.92 13.02
CA GLU A 216 0.99 8.51 14.29
C GLU A 216 1.17 7.51 15.45
N VAL A 217 0.93 6.21 15.20
CA VAL A 217 1.27 5.11 16.13
C VAL A 217 2.77 5.07 16.41
N LEU A 218 3.60 5.23 15.38
CA LEU A 218 5.06 5.31 15.52
C LEU A 218 5.51 6.56 16.28
N ASP A 219 4.91 7.72 16.01
CA ASP A 219 5.21 8.98 16.73
C ASP A 219 4.90 8.86 18.23
N GLY A 220 3.69 8.41 18.58
CA GLY A 220 3.23 8.34 19.96
C GLY A 220 3.86 7.23 20.82
N LEU A 221 4.54 6.26 20.21
CA LEU A 221 5.26 5.20 20.92
C LEU A 221 6.78 5.40 20.93
N LEU A 222 7.35 6.02 19.87
CA LEU A 222 8.80 6.02 19.59
C LEU A 222 9.36 7.40 19.19
N GLY A 223 8.52 8.38 18.91
CA GLY A 223 8.90 9.78 18.64
C GLY A 223 9.16 10.13 17.16
N PRO A 224 9.58 11.39 16.90
CA PRO A 224 9.48 12.01 15.58
C PRO A 224 10.39 11.38 14.50
N TYR A 225 11.50 10.75 14.87
CA TYR A 225 12.33 10.01 13.91
C TYR A 225 11.60 8.77 13.35
N TRP A 226 10.79 8.10 14.18
CA TRP A 226 9.97 6.96 13.75
C TRP A 226 8.73 7.40 12.99
N LYS A 227 8.13 8.55 13.35
CA LYS A 227 7.13 9.23 12.52
C LYS A 227 7.64 9.49 11.11
N ALA A 228 8.83 10.09 10.98
CA ALA A 228 9.43 10.44 9.70
C ALA A 228 9.76 9.18 8.86
N ALA A 229 10.35 8.15 9.47
CA ALA A 229 10.61 6.88 8.80
C ALA A 229 9.33 6.18 8.34
N GLY A 230 8.31 6.09 9.20
CA GLY A 230 7.01 5.49 8.90
C GLY A 230 6.27 6.23 7.78
N LEU A 231 6.27 7.56 7.81
CA LEU A 231 5.67 8.40 6.77
C LEU A 231 6.39 8.22 5.43
N ALA A 232 7.73 8.32 5.42
CA ALA A 232 8.52 8.22 4.19
C ALA A 232 8.36 6.85 3.52
N PHE A 233 8.50 5.75 4.26
CA PHE A 233 8.38 4.41 3.70
C PHE A 233 6.94 4.05 3.32
N ASN A 234 5.93 4.42 4.12
CA ASN A 234 4.54 4.10 3.79
C ASN A 234 4.03 4.92 2.60
N CYS A 235 4.26 6.24 2.55
CA CYS A 235 3.84 7.07 1.43
C CYS A 235 4.58 6.70 0.13
N THR A 236 5.88 6.38 0.19
CA THR A 236 6.61 5.93 -1.01
C THR A 236 6.09 4.57 -1.50
N PHE A 237 5.81 3.64 -0.57
CA PHE A 237 5.24 2.34 -0.91
C PHE A 237 3.83 2.45 -1.53
N LEU A 238 2.95 3.27 -0.95
CA LEU A 238 1.61 3.54 -1.50
C LEU A 238 1.68 4.18 -2.89
N LEU A 239 2.59 5.14 -3.10
CA LEU A 239 2.78 5.81 -4.40
C LEU A 239 3.19 4.80 -5.48
N PHE A 240 4.18 3.96 -5.20
CA PHE A 240 4.58 2.91 -6.14
C PHE A 240 3.53 1.79 -6.26
N GLY A 241 2.74 1.53 -5.22
CA GLY A 241 1.57 0.66 -5.28
C GLY A 241 0.57 1.15 -6.33
N SER A 242 0.20 2.43 -6.31
CA SER A 242 -0.67 3.04 -7.31
C SER A 242 -0.07 3.02 -8.72
N VAL A 243 1.25 3.22 -8.86
CA VAL A 243 1.96 3.04 -10.16
C VAL A 243 1.78 1.62 -10.68
N ILE A 244 1.95 0.61 -9.82
CA ILE A 244 1.78 -0.81 -10.18
C ILE A 244 0.33 -1.11 -10.60
N GLN A 245 -0.67 -0.62 -9.86
CA GLN A 245 -2.08 -0.85 -10.26
C GLN A 245 -2.41 -0.19 -11.60
N LEU A 246 -1.86 1.00 -11.90
CA LEU A 246 -2.07 1.67 -13.18
C LEU A 246 -1.40 0.95 -14.37
N ILE A 247 -0.15 0.48 -14.20
CA ILE A 247 0.52 -0.39 -15.20
C ILE A 247 -0.28 -1.68 -15.39
N ALA A 248 -0.86 -2.22 -14.33
CA ALA A 248 -1.67 -3.44 -14.37
C ALA A 248 -3.01 -3.26 -15.12
N CYS A 249 -3.71 -2.12 -14.95
CA CYS A 249 -4.86 -1.77 -15.77
C CYS A 249 -4.51 -1.87 -17.26
N ALA A 250 -3.44 -1.17 -17.66
CA ALA A 250 -2.99 -1.07 -19.04
C ALA A 250 -2.45 -2.39 -19.60
N SER A 251 -1.78 -3.21 -18.78
CA SER A 251 -1.32 -4.54 -19.18
C SER A 251 -2.48 -5.54 -19.32
N ASN A 252 -3.54 -5.42 -18.53
CA ASN A 252 -4.67 -6.36 -18.57
C ASN A 252 -5.55 -6.10 -19.80
N ILE A 253 -5.98 -4.85 -20.03
CA ILE A 253 -6.82 -4.50 -21.18
C ILE A 253 -6.19 -4.86 -22.53
N TYR A 254 -4.85 -4.76 -22.64
CA TYR A 254 -4.09 -5.12 -23.84
C TYR A 254 -4.29 -6.59 -24.28
N TYR A 255 -4.61 -7.51 -23.37
CA TYR A 255 -4.87 -8.90 -23.75
C TYR A 255 -6.28 -9.13 -24.32
N ILE A 256 -7.21 -8.18 -24.13
CA ILE A 256 -8.52 -8.14 -24.79
C ILE A 256 -8.42 -7.37 -26.11
N ASP A 257 -7.85 -6.15 -26.06
CA ASP A 257 -7.75 -5.23 -27.19
C ASP A 257 -6.31 -4.75 -27.39
N ASP A 258 -5.65 -5.41 -28.35
CA ASP A 258 -4.25 -5.23 -28.72
C ASP A 258 -4.04 -4.09 -29.76
N ARG A 259 -5.09 -3.36 -30.15
CA ARG A 259 -5.05 -2.25 -31.12
C ARG A 259 -4.31 -1.01 -30.61
N LEU A 260 -4.22 -0.83 -29.29
CA LEU A 260 -3.44 0.23 -28.65
C LEU A 260 -2.26 -0.40 -27.89
N ASP A 261 -1.07 0.22 -27.98
CA ASP A 261 0.08 -0.25 -27.21
C ASP A 261 -0.13 -0.05 -25.69
N LYS A 262 0.53 -0.87 -24.86
CA LYS A 262 0.34 -0.84 -23.39
C LYS A 262 0.55 0.57 -22.82
N ARG A 263 1.51 1.34 -23.32
CA ARG A 263 1.75 2.73 -22.91
C ARG A 263 0.59 3.66 -23.28
N THR A 264 -0.05 3.45 -24.43
CA THR A 264 -1.24 4.19 -24.86
C THR A 264 -2.45 3.84 -24.00
N TRP A 265 -2.63 2.57 -23.65
CA TRP A 265 -3.57 2.17 -22.60
C TRP A 265 -3.26 2.81 -21.23
N THR A 266 -1.99 3.03 -20.88
CA THR A 266 -1.60 3.78 -19.66
C THR A 266 -2.03 5.25 -19.68
N TYR A 267 -2.12 5.90 -20.85
CA TYR A 267 -2.74 7.23 -20.94
C TYR A 267 -4.25 7.17 -20.66
N VAL A 268 -4.98 6.25 -21.30
CA VAL A 268 -6.43 6.09 -21.10
C VAL A 268 -6.75 5.78 -19.63
N PHE A 269 -6.12 4.74 -19.07
CA PHE A 269 -6.37 4.34 -17.68
C PHE A 269 -5.82 5.34 -16.67
N GLY A 270 -4.80 6.14 -17.00
CA GLY A 270 -4.35 7.21 -16.11
C GLY A 270 -5.39 8.32 -15.97
N ALA A 271 -6.03 8.72 -17.08
CA ALA A 271 -7.16 9.64 -17.05
C ALA A 271 -8.37 9.07 -16.29
N CYS A 272 -8.69 7.79 -16.48
CA CYS A 272 -9.74 7.12 -15.71
C CYS A 272 -9.40 7.08 -14.21
N CYS A 273 -8.19 6.65 -13.84
CA CYS A 273 -7.75 6.54 -12.45
C CYS A 273 -7.61 7.91 -11.77
N ALA A 274 -7.35 8.99 -12.52
CA ALA A 274 -7.40 10.35 -12.01
C ALA A 274 -8.78 10.75 -11.46
N THR A 275 -9.88 10.16 -11.93
CA THR A 275 -11.22 10.43 -11.37
C THR A 275 -11.36 10.01 -9.89
N THR A 276 -10.45 9.17 -9.38
CA THR A 276 -10.45 8.80 -7.95
C THR A 276 -10.23 9.99 -7.01
N VAL A 277 -9.75 11.15 -7.49
CA VAL A 277 -9.66 12.38 -6.67
C VAL A 277 -11.01 12.82 -6.10
N PHE A 278 -12.13 12.46 -6.74
CA PHE A 278 -13.48 12.78 -6.27
C PHE A 278 -13.98 11.88 -5.13
N ILE A 279 -13.26 10.80 -4.77
CA ILE A 279 -13.71 9.84 -3.75
C ILE A 279 -13.52 10.44 -2.35
N PRO A 280 -14.58 10.65 -1.54
CA PRO A 280 -14.48 11.48 -0.34
C PRO A 280 -13.92 10.74 0.89
N SER A 281 -14.15 9.42 1.03
CA SER A 281 -13.86 8.66 2.25
C SER A 281 -13.72 7.16 2.01
N PHE A 282 -12.95 6.48 2.87
CA PHE A 282 -12.85 5.02 2.94
C PHE A 282 -14.19 4.31 3.23
N HIS A 283 -15.18 5.01 3.80
CA HIS A 283 -16.46 4.41 4.16
C HIS A 283 -17.18 3.75 2.96
N ASN A 284 -16.97 4.28 1.76
CA ASN A 284 -17.55 3.75 0.52
C ASN A 284 -16.85 2.47 0.02
N TYR A 285 -15.65 2.15 0.50
CA TYR A 285 -14.84 1.05 -0.02
C TYR A 285 -15.26 -0.34 0.45
N ARG A 286 -16.11 -0.47 1.48
CA ARG A 286 -16.55 -1.77 2.02
C ARG A 286 -17.18 -2.68 0.97
N ILE A 287 -18.08 -2.14 0.14
CA ILE A 287 -18.73 -2.88 -0.95
C ILE A 287 -17.74 -3.22 -2.07
N TRP A 288 -16.79 -2.33 -2.34
CA TRP A 288 -15.71 -2.55 -3.30
C TRP A 288 -14.70 -3.61 -2.83
N SER A 289 -14.46 -3.77 -1.51
CA SER A 289 -13.69 -4.90 -0.95
C SER A 289 -14.37 -6.25 -1.20
N PHE A 290 -15.70 -6.32 -1.01
CA PHE A 290 -16.48 -7.54 -1.25
C PHE A 290 -16.45 -7.94 -2.73
N PHE A 291 -16.75 -7.01 -3.64
CA PHE A 291 -16.65 -7.27 -5.08
C PHE A 291 -15.21 -7.59 -5.50
N GLY A 292 -14.21 -6.88 -4.94
CA GLY A 292 -12.80 -7.15 -5.17
C GLY A 292 -12.43 -8.60 -4.88
N LEU A 293 -12.82 -9.10 -3.71
CA LEU A 293 -12.62 -10.50 -3.33
C LEU A 293 -13.27 -11.49 -4.31
N GLY A 294 -14.49 -11.19 -4.78
CA GLY A 294 -15.16 -12.03 -5.79
C GLY A 294 -14.40 -12.06 -7.12
N MET A 295 -13.93 -10.90 -7.59
CA MET A 295 -13.16 -10.76 -8.83
C MET A 295 -11.80 -11.46 -8.76
N THR A 296 -11.12 -11.41 -7.61
CA THR A 296 -9.84 -12.08 -7.40
C THR A 296 -10.01 -13.59 -7.21
N THR A 297 -11.07 -14.02 -6.51
CA THR A 297 -11.45 -15.44 -6.40
C THR A 297 -11.66 -16.03 -7.79
N TYR A 298 -12.51 -15.39 -8.60
CA TYR A 298 -12.80 -15.84 -9.95
C TYR A 298 -11.53 -15.93 -10.79
N THR A 299 -10.69 -14.90 -10.76
CA THR A 299 -9.44 -14.87 -11.52
C THR A 299 -8.48 -15.97 -11.08
N ALA A 300 -8.27 -16.18 -9.78
CA ALA A 300 -7.36 -17.20 -9.27
C ALA A 300 -7.80 -18.63 -9.62
N TRP A 301 -9.08 -18.93 -9.45
CA TRP A 301 -9.63 -20.24 -9.83
C TRP A 301 -9.71 -20.41 -11.35
N TYR A 302 -9.96 -19.34 -12.12
CA TYR A 302 -9.81 -19.36 -13.57
C TYR A 302 -8.38 -19.70 -14.00
N LEU A 303 -7.35 -19.02 -13.48
CA LEU A 303 -5.94 -19.34 -13.79
C LEU A 303 -5.63 -20.81 -13.48
N THR A 304 -6.05 -21.28 -12.29
CA THR A 304 -5.85 -22.66 -11.83
C THR A 304 -6.50 -23.68 -12.78
N ILE A 305 -7.80 -23.54 -13.02
CA ILE A 305 -8.61 -24.50 -13.78
C ILE A 305 -8.25 -24.45 -15.26
N ALA A 306 -8.05 -23.25 -15.84
CA ALA A 306 -7.68 -23.11 -17.24
C ALA A 306 -6.29 -23.69 -17.53
N SER A 307 -5.31 -23.51 -16.63
CA SER A 307 -3.98 -24.12 -16.78
C SER A 307 -4.04 -25.66 -16.64
N ALA A 308 -4.86 -26.17 -15.71
CA ALA A 308 -5.06 -27.61 -15.54
C ALA A 308 -5.77 -28.27 -16.73
N ILE A 309 -6.78 -27.62 -17.32
CA ILE A 309 -7.51 -28.11 -18.50
C ILE A 309 -6.66 -27.98 -19.78
N HIS A 310 -5.88 -26.90 -19.90
CA HIS A 310 -4.92 -26.73 -21.00
C HIS A 310 -3.85 -27.83 -21.00
N GLY A 311 -3.45 -28.28 -19.81
CA GLY A 311 -2.34 -29.22 -19.66
C GLY A 311 -0.99 -28.57 -19.94
N GLN A 312 0.05 -29.39 -19.94
CA GLN A 312 1.41 -28.95 -20.27
C GLN A 312 1.53 -28.63 -21.77
N VAL A 313 2.19 -27.52 -22.10
CA VAL A 313 2.62 -27.26 -23.49
C VAL A 313 3.59 -28.35 -23.94
N GLU A 314 3.55 -28.71 -25.22
CA GLU A 314 4.46 -29.72 -25.78
C GLU A 314 5.93 -29.29 -25.60
N GLY A 315 6.77 -30.19 -25.09
CA GLY A 315 8.17 -29.88 -24.77
C GLY A 315 8.38 -28.87 -23.64
N VAL A 316 7.40 -28.66 -22.75
CA VAL A 316 7.56 -27.74 -21.61
C VAL A 316 8.83 -28.03 -20.81
N THR A 317 9.58 -26.98 -20.51
CA THR A 317 10.78 -27.05 -19.67
C THR A 317 10.53 -26.29 -18.36
N HIS A 318 10.97 -26.88 -17.26
CA HIS A 318 10.85 -26.33 -15.90
C HIS A 318 12.24 -26.15 -15.28
N SER A 319 13.11 -25.36 -15.92
CA SER A 319 14.52 -25.21 -15.51
C SER A 319 14.68 -24.67 -14.09
N GLY A 320 13.70 -23.92 -13.59
CA GLY A 320 13.75 -23.30 -12.27
C GLY A 320 14.90 -22.29 -12.17
N PRO A 321 15.66 -22.26 -11.05
CA PRO A 321 16.59 -21.18 -10.75
C PRO A 321 17.92 -21.30 -11.53
N THR A 322 17.88 -21.00 -12.82
CA THR A 322 19.08 -20.99 -13.69
C THR A 322 20.10 -19.90 -13.33
N LYS A 323 19.68 -18.82 -12.64
CA LYS A 323 20.52 -17.66 -12.30
C LYS A 323 20.11 -17.05 -10.96
N LEU A 324 21.08 -16.70 -10.12
CA LEU A 324 20.84 -16.07 -8.80
C LEU A 324 19.97 -14.80 -8.90
N VAL A 325 20.20 -13.96 -9.92
CA VAL A 325 19.39 -12.75 -10.16
C VAL A 325 17.91 -13.11 -10.33
N LEU A 326 17.57 -14.16 -11.09
CA LEU A 326 16.18 -14.60 -11.26
C LEU A 326 15.60 -15.09 -9.94
N TYR A 327 16.30 -15.98 -9.23
CA TYR A 327 15.87 -16.54 -7.95
C TYR A 327 15.49 -15.45 -6.94
N PHE A 328 16.36 -14.46 -6.73
CA PHE A 328 16.14 -13.38 -5.76
C PHE A 328 15.16 -12.29 -6.27
N THR A 329 15.04 -12.06 -7.58
CA THR A 329 13.94 -11.27 -8.17
C THR A 329 12.58 -11.92 -7.90
N GLY A 330 12.45 -13.24 -8.10
CA GLY A 330 11.23 -13.98 -7.79
C GLY A 330 10.92 -13.96 -6.29
N ALA A 331 11.94 -14.20 -5.45
CA ALA A 331 11.80 -14.23 -3.99
C ALA A 331 11.30 -12.89 -3.43
N THR A 332 11.75 -11.75 -3.99
CA THR A 332 11.28 -10.42 -3.60
C THR A 332 9.91 -10.06 -4.15
N ASN A 333 9.47 -10.65 -5.27
CA ASN A 333 8.08 -10.55 -5.72
C ASN A 333 7.11 -11.38 -4.84
N ILE A 334 7.56 -12.52 -4.30
CA ILE A 334 6.80 -13.25 -3.25
C ILE A 334 6.78 -12.46 -1.93
N LEU A 335 7.89 -11.81 -1.55
CA LEU A 335 7.92 -10.88 -0.40
C LEU A 335 6.94 -9.71 -0.60
N TYR A 336 6.85 -9.14 -1.80
CA TYR A 336 5.88 -8.11 -2.19
C TYR A 336 4.41 -8.60 -2.09
N THR A 337 4.15 -9.90 -2.34
CA THR A 337 2.80 -10.49 -2.31
C THR A 337 2.08 -10.32 -0.98
N PHE A 338 2.80 -10.26 0.14
CA PHE A 338 2.21 -10.07 1.48
C PHE A 338 2.36 -8.64 2.00
N GLY A 339 2.54 -7.67 1.10
CA GLY A 339 2.82 -6.25 1.41
C GLY A 339 1.63 -5.43 1.95
N GLY A 340 0.54 -6.04 2.41
CA GLY A 340 -0.74 -5.36 2.70
C GLY A 340 -0.76 -4.38 3.88
N HIS A 341 0.34 -4.19 4.60
CA HIS A 341 0.38 -3.52 5.91
C HIS A 341 0.20 -1.99 5.84
N ALA A 342 0.35 -1.39 4.66
CA ALA A 342 0.28 0.06 4.43
C ALA A 342 -1.00 0.75 4.92
N VAL A 343 -2.11 0.01 4.90
CA VAL A 343 -3.47 0.44 5.28
C VAL A 343 -4.02 -0.35 6.47
N THR A 344 -3.19 -1.16 7.12
CA THR A 344 -3.62 -2.06 8.21
C THR A 344 -4.07 -1.29 9.45
N VAL A 345 -3.46 -0.14 9.75
CA VAL A 345 -3.84 0.68 10.91
C VAL A 345 -5.19 1.36 10.66
N GLU A 346 -5.41 1.87 9.45
CA GLU A 346 -6.66 2.46 9.00
C GLU A 346 -7.82 1.44 9.02
N ILE A 347 -7.59 0.18 8.57
CA ILE A 347 -8.58 -0.91 8.68
C ILE A 347 -8.85 -1.27 10.15
N MET A 348 -7.81 -1.41 10.99
CA MET A 348 -7.98 -1.63 12.43
C MET A 348 -8.73 -0.51 13.13
N HIS A 349 -8.54 0.73 12.69
CA HIS A 349 -9.23 1.87 13.26
C HIS A 349 -10.73 1.86 12.96
N ALA A 350 -11.12 1.40 11.77
CA ALA A 350 -12.53 1.23 11.40
C ALA A 350 -13.24 0.06 12.12
N MET A 351 -12.53 -0.82 12.85
CA MET A 351 -13.13 -1.98 13.53
C MET A 351 -13.76 -1.64 14.89
N TRP A 352 -14.92 -2.24 15.18
CA TRP A 352 -15.55 -2.18 16.51
C TRP A 352 -14.74 -2.88 17.61
N LYS A 353 -13.92 -3.89 17.26
CA LYS A 353 -13.06 -4.64 18.21
C LYS A 353 -11.66 -4.89 17.61
N PRO A 354 -10.80 -3.86 17.50
CA PRO A 354 -9.52 -3.92 16.77
C PRO A 354 -8.56 -5.00 17.26
N GLN A 355 -8.64 -5.40 18.54
CA GLN A 355 -7.85 -6.47 19.14
C GLN A 355 -8.00 -7.80 18.38
N LYS A 356 -9.12 -8.01 17.66
CA LYS A 356 -9.33 -9.21 16.83
C LYS A 356 -8.55 -9.23 15.51
N PHE A 357 -8.02 -8.09 15.05
CA PHE A 357 -7.43 -7.95 13.71
C PHE A 357 -6.32 -8.97 13.41
N LYS A 358 -5.43 -9.23 14.37
CA LYS A 358 -4.38 -10.25 14.26
C LYS A 358 -4.88 -11.63 13.79
N TYR A 359 -6.05 -12.07 14.26
CA TYR A 359 -6.65 -13.34 13.82
C TYR A 359 -7.32 -13.22 12.44
N ILE A 360 -7.89 -12.06 12.13
CA ILE A 360 -8.53 -11.74 10.84
C ILE A 360 -7.48 -11.73 9.73
N TYR A 361 -6.33 -11.10 9.95
CA TYR A 361 -5.25 -11.03 8.96
C TYR A 361 -4.66 -12.42 8.69
N LEU A 362 -4.46 -13.25 9.73
CA LEU A 362 -4.03 -14.63 9.57
C LEU A 362 -5.05 -15.45 8.76
N LEU A 363 -6.35 -15.34 9.07
CA LEU A 363 -7.40 -16.03 8.31
C LEU A 363 -7.50 -15.51 6.86
N ALA A 364 -7.30 -14.22 6.62
CA ALA A 364 -7.19 -13.65 5.28
C ALA A 364 -5.96 -14.20 4.53
N THR A 365 -4.82 -14.36 5.20
CA THR A 365 -3.59 -14.95 4.61
C THR A 365 -3.76 -16.44 4.29
N VAL A 366 -4.41 -17.21 5.17
CA VAL A 366 -4.76 -18.62 4.90
C VAL A 366 -5.67 -18.74 3.68
N TYR A 367 -6.64 -17.83 3.52
CA TYR A 367 -7.46 -17.75 2.32
C TYR A 367 -6.66 -17.28 1.09
N VAL A 368 -5.75 -16.30 1.22
CA VAL A 368 -4.83 -15.87 0.14
C VAL A 368 -4.05 -17.06 -0.41
N PHE A 369 -3.59 -17.99 0.45
CA PHE A 369 -2.91 -19.21 0.01
C PHE A 369 -3.80 -20.10 -0.88
N THR A 370 -5.12 -20.21 -0.64
CA THR A 370 -6.00 -21.04 -1.48
C THR A 370 -6.23 -20.44 -2.87
N LEU A 371 -6.02 -19.13 -3.04
CA LEU A 371 -6.03 -18.48 -4.35
C LEU A 371 -4.64 -18.51 -5.02
N THR A 372 -3.59 -18.25 -4.25
CA THR A 372 -2.24 -17.98 -4.79
C THR A 372 -1.41 -19.24 -5.04
N LEU A 373 -1.44 -20.26 -4.18
CA LEU A 373 -0.69 -21.49 -4.40
C LEU A 373 -1.20 -22.29 -5.60
N PRO A 374 -2.52 -22.56 -5.76
CA PRO A 374 -3.01 -23.36 -6.89
C PRO A 374 -2.82 -22.66 -8.24
N SER A 375 -3.02 -21.34 -8.31
CA SER A 375 -2.85 -20.58 -9.56
C SER A 375 -1.38 -20.49 -9.95
N ALA A 376 -0.48 -20.16 -9.02
CA ALA A 376 0.95 -20.13 -9.28
C ALA A 376 1.49 -21.51 -9.71
N ALA A 377 1.10 -22.58 -9.00
CA ALA A 377 1.53 -23.93 -9.30
C ALA A 377 0.96 -24.46 -10.62
N ALA A 378 -0.34 -24.32 -10.88
CA ALA A 378 -0.95 -24.84 -12.10
C ALA A 378 -0.46 -24.12 -13.36
N THR A 379 -0.35 -22.78 -13.33
CA THR A 379 0.16 -22.02 -14.47
C THR A 379 1.66 -22.26 -14.69
N TYR A 380 2.48 -22.37 -13.63
CA TYR A 380 3.89 -22.77 -13.81
C TYR A 380 4.04 -24.21 -14.32
N TRP A 381 3.23 -25.16 -13.83
CA TRP A 381 3.22 -26.53 -14.31
C TRP A 381 2.85 -26.64 -15.79
N ALA A 382 1.86 -25.87 -16.25
CA ALA A 382 1.39 -25.86 -17.64
C ALA A 382 2.39 -25.23 -18.63
N PHE A 383 2.98 -24.07 -18.27
CA PHE A 383 3.76 -23.24 -19.21
C PHE A 383 5.27 -23.18 -18.95
N GLY A 384 5.72 -23.54 -17.75
CA GLY A 384 7.13 -23.63 -17.39
C GLY A 384 7.91 -22.34 -17.65
N ASP A 385 9.07 -22.47 -18.30
CA ASP A 385 10.00 -21.38 -18.57
C ASP A 385 9.47 -20.32 -19.56
N GLN A 386 8.36 -20.57 -20.27
CA GLN A 386 7.72 -19.54 -21.12
C GLN A 386 7.32 -18.29 -20.31
N LEU A 387 6.98 -18.48 -19.04
CA LEU A 387 6.65 -17.41 -18.10
C LEU A 387 7.81 -16.43 -17.85
N LEU A 388 9.07 -16.84 -18.01
CA LEU A 388 10.24 -15.97 -17.83
C LEU A 388 10.25 -14.76 -18.79
N THR A 389 9.56 -14.88 -19.93
CA THR A 389 9.36 -13.79 -20.91
C THR A 389 7.95 -13.18 -20.89
N HIS A 390 7.09 -13.67 -19.99
CA HIS A 390 5.65 -13.40 -19.93
C HIS A 390 5.20 -13.15 -18.48
N SER A 391 5.53 -11.98 -17.94
CA SER A 391 5.33 -11.66 -16.51
C SER A 391 3.87 -11.47 -16.05
N ASN A 392 2.90 -11.56 -16.96
CA ASN A 392 1.47 -11.55 -16.67
C ASN A 392 0.82 -12.84 -17.20
N ALA A 393 0.28 -13.66 -16.29
CA ALA A 393 -0.28 -14.98 -16.58
C ALA A 393 -1.33 -15.03 -17.71
N PHE A 394 -2.10 -13.95 -17.92
CA PHE A 394 -3.11 -13.90 -18.99
C PHE A 394 -2.54 -13.93 -20.41
N SER A 395 -1.23 -13.67 -20.57
CA SER A 395 -0.57 -13.66 -21.88
C SER A 395 -0.37 -15.05 -22.50
N LEU A 396 -0.31 -16.11 -21.68
CA LEU A 396 -0.12 -17.49 -22.14
C LEU A 396 -1.43 -18.30 -22.19
N LEU A 397 -2.49 -17.84 -21.53
CA LEU A 397 -3.80 -18.51 -21.55
C LEU A 397 -4.59 -18.17 -22.83
N PRO A 398 -5.22 -19.16 -23.48
CA PRO A 398 -5.86 -18.99 -24.79
C PRO A 398 -7.06 -18.04 -24.76
N LYS A 399 -7.18 -17.19 -25.78
CA LYS A 399 -8.30 -16.23 -25.96
C LYS A 399 -9.64 -16.99 -25.88
N SER A 400 -10.47 -16.63 -24.89
CA SER A 400 -11.75 -17.30 -24.60
C SER A 400 -12.62 -16.42 -23.70
N ARG A 401 -13.96 -16.55 -23.81
CA ARG A 401 -14.90 -15.73 -23.03
C ARG A 401 -14.69 -15.80 -21.51
N TRP A 402 -14.22 -16.94 -21.01
CA TRP A 402 -13.87 -17.14 -19.60
C TRP A 402 -12.58 -16.40 -19.21
N ARG A 403 -11.55 -16.44 -20.07
CA ARG A 403 -10.33 -15.64 -19.89
C ARG A 403 -10.64 -14.16 -19.89
N ASP A 404 -11.43 -13.71 -20.86
CA ASP A 404 -11.72 -12.29 -21.06
C ASP A 404 -12.59 -11.74 -19.92
N ALA A 405 -13.51 -12.57 -19.37
CA ALA A 405 -14.18 -12.27 -18.12
C ALA A 405 -13.20 -12.13 -16.94
N ALA A 406 -12.22 -13.02 -16.78
CA ALA A 406 -11.21 -12.91 -15.73
C ALA A 406 -10.35 -11.64 -15.90
N VAL A 407 -9.98 -11.28 -17.13
CA VAL A 407 -9.24 -10.04 -17.43
C VAL A 407 -10.09 -8.80 -17.07
N ILE A 408 -11.38 -8.76 -17.43
CA ILE A 408 -12.29 -7.65 -17.08
C ILE A 408 -12.48 -7.54 -15.56
N LEU A 409 -12.70 -8.66 -14.87
CA LEU A 409 -12.89 -8.66 -13.41
C LEU A 409 -11.61 -8.22 -12.68
N MET A 410 -10.44 -8.68 -13.13
CA MET A 410 -9.17 -8.21 -12.58
C MET A 410 -8.89 -6.73 -12.92
N LEU A 411 -9.27 -6.24 -14.10
CA LEU A 411 -9.18 -4.81 -14.48
C LEU A 411 -9.98 -3.92 -13.52
N ILE A 412 -11.23 -4.30 -13.21
CA ILE A 412 -12.09 -3.56 -12.27
C ILE A 412 -11.50 -3.62 -10.85
N HIS A 413 -10.97 -4.78 -10.43
CA HIS A 413 -10.24 -4.90 -9.17
C HIS A 413 -8.99 -4.00 -9.11
N GLN A 414 -8.26 -3.88 -10.22
CA GLN A 414 -7.10 -3.01 -10.37
C GLN A 414 -7.46 -1.52 -10.15
N PHE A 415 -8.59 -1.08 -10.71
CA PHE A 415 -9.09 0.27 -10.53
C PHE A 415 -9.46 0.57 -9.07
N ILE A 416 -10.11 -0.38 -8.39
CA ILE A 416 -10.45 -0.30 -6.97
C ILE A 416 -9.18 -0.22 -6.10
N THR A 417 -8.19 -1.07 -6.37
CA THR A 417 -6.93 -1.11 -5.62
C THR A 417 -6.03 0.11 -5.88
N PHE A 418 -6.09 0.73 -7.07
CA PHE A 418 -5.51 2.05 -7.31
C PHE A 418 -6.12 3.09 -6.36
N GLY A 419 -7.44 3.10 -6.23
CA GLY A 419 -8.15 3.99 -5.32
C GLY A 419 -7.77 3.78 -3.84
N PHE A 420 -7.66 2.52 -3.40
CA PHE A 420 -7.17 2.18 -2.06
C PHE A 420 -5.75 2.69 -1.79
N ALA A 421 -4.83 2.58 -2.76
CA ALA A 421 -3.45 3.03 -2.60
C ALA A 421 -3.29 4.56 -2.68
N CYS A 422 -4.10 5.24 -3.49
CA CYS A 422 -4.10 6.70 -3.60
C CYS A 422 -4.80 7.43 -2.45
N THR A 423 -5.86 6.88 -1.85
CA THR A 423 -6.67 7.60 -0.85
C THR A 423 -5.87 8.04 0.41
N PRO A 424 -4.96 7.25 1.00
CA PRO A 424 -4.13 7.73 2.10
C PRO A 424 -3.15 8.83 1.67
N LEU A 425 -2.66 8.79 0.42
CA LEU A 425 -1.79 9.84 -0.14
C LEU A 425 -2.56 11.16 -0.29
N TYR A 426 -3.82 11.11 -0.75
CA TYR A 426 -4.70 12.27 -0.80
C TYR A 426 -4.87 12.89 0.59
N PHE A 427 -5.11 12.09 1.64
CA PHE A 427 -5.27 12.61 3.00
C PHE A 427 -3.97 13.15 3.61
N VAL A 428 -2.81 12.51 3.37
CA VAL A 428 -1.51 13.05 3.79
C VAL A 428 -1.22 14.37 3.06
N TRP A 429 -1.51 14.47 1.77
CA TRP A 429 -1.34 15.69 0.99
C TRP A 429 -2.28 16.82 1.46
N GLU A 430 -3.57 16.51 1.70
CA GLU A 430 -4.54 17.44 2.30
C GLU A 430 -4.15 17.92 3.70
N LYS A 431 -3.50 17.06 4.51
CA LYS A 431 -2.88 17.46 5.79
C LYS A 431 -1.72 18.44 5.55
N VAL A 432 -0.80 18.14 4.62
CA VAL A 432 0.38 18.98 4.29
C VAL A 432 0.00 20.37 3.76
N ILE A 433 -1.02 20.48 2.91
CA ILE A 433 -1.45 21.76 2.32
C ILE A 433 -2.55 22.48 3.13
N GLY A 434 -2.93 21.97 4.30
CA GLY A 434 -3.93 22.60 5.18
C GLY A 434 -5.38 22.54 4.67
N MET A 435 -5.71 21.66 3.72
CA MET A 435 -7.04 21.58 3.08
C MET A 435 -7.94 20.45 3.60
N HIS A 436 -7.51 19.66 4.57
CA HIS A 436 -8.23 18.49 5.08
C HIS A 436 -9.65 18.79 5.61
N ASP A 437 -9.86 19.95 6.24
CA ASP A 437 -11.17 20.38 6.76
C ASP A 437 -12.13 20.94 5.68
N THR A 438 -11.70 21.00 4.42
CA THR A 438 -12.49 21.58 3.32
C THR A 438 -13.75 20.76 3.03
N LYS A 439 -14.93 21.38 3.19
CA LYS A 439 -16.22 20.75 2.89
C LYS A 439 -16.51 20.59 1.39
N SER A 440 -15.86 21.36 0.52
CA SER A 440 -16.04 21.29 -0.94
C SER A 440 -15.25 20.13 -1.55
N ILE A 441 -15.96 19.12 -2.08
CA ILE A 441 -15.37 17.97 -2.78
C ILE A 441 -14.62 18.41 -4.05
N CYS A 442 -15.14 19.39 -4.80
CA CYS A 442 -14.49 19.87 -6.02
C CYS A 442 -13.14 20.55 -5.73
N LEU A 443 -13.07 21.37 -4.67
CA LEU A 443 -11.84 22.04 -4.28
C LEU A 443 -10.79 21.04 -3.77
N ARG A 444 -11.20 20.00 -3.02
CA ARG A 444 -10.33 18.87 -2.64
C ARG A 444 -9.88 18.05 -3.84
N ALA A 445 -10.77 17.76 -4.79
CA ALA A 445 -10.46 17.02 -6.00
C ALA A 445 -9.35 17.71 -6.83
N LEU A 446 -9.47 19.02 -7.05
CA LEU A 446 -8.43 19.83 -7.70
C LEU A 446 -7.09 19.76 -6.93
N ALA A 447 -7.13 19.90 -5.62
CA ALA A 447 -5.95 19.86 -4.77
C ALA A 447 -5.24 18.49 -4.71
N ARG A 448 -5.93 17.41 -5.07
CA ARG A 448 -5.39 16.03 -5.14
C ARG A 448 -4.75 15.67 -6.48
N LEU A 449 -5.08 16.38 -7.58
CA LEU A 449 -4.48 16.11 -8.89
C LEU A 449 -2.93 16.12 -8.90
N PRO A 450 -2.23 17.00 -8.14
CA PRO A 450 -0.77 16.93 -7.97
C PRO A 450 -0.21 15.61 -7.42
N VAL A 451 -1.03 14.80 -6.73
CA VAL A 451 -0.64 13.46 -6.25
C VAL A 451 -0.72 12.42 -7.38
N VAL A 452 -1.69 12.56 -8.28
CA VAL A 452 -1.91 11.60 -9.39
C VAL A 452 -0.90 11.81 -10.52
N ILE A 453 -0.53 13.05 -10.82
CA ILE A 453 0.40 13.40 -11.91
C ILE A 453 1.73 12.59 -11.85
N PRO A 454 2.47 12.53 -10.73
CA PRO A 454 3.71 11.75 -10.65
C PRO A 454 3.47 10.23 -10.74
N ILE A 455 2.35 9.73 -10.22
CA ILE A 455 1.96 8.31 -10.32
C ILE A 455 1.72 7.94 -11.79
N TRP A 456 0.98 8.77 -12.52
CA TRP A 456 0.72 8.58 -13.94
C TRP A 456 2.00 8.66 -14.76
N PHE A 457 2.84 9.68 -14.52
CA PHE A 457 4.14 9.83 -15.17
C PHE A 457 5.03 8.59 -14.97
N LEU A 458 5.20 8.11 -13.74
CA LEU A 458 6.04 6.94 -13.45
C LEU A 458 5.52 5.66 -14.15
N ALA A 459 4.20 5.47 -14.24
CA ALA A 459 3.60 4.36 -14.96
C ALA A 459 3.87 4.40 -16.48
N ILE A 460 3.96 5.60 -17.07
CA ILE A 460 4.31 5.80 -18.48
C ILE A 460 5.81 5.58 -18.72
N VAL A 461 6.67 6.02 -17.80
CA VAL A 461 8.14 5.90 -17.90
C VAL A 461 8.59 4.44 -17.77
N PHE A 462 8.03 3.70 -16.81
CA PHE A 462 8.51 2.37 -16.39
C PHE A 462 7.41 1.28 -16.49
N PRO A 463 6.98 0.85 -17.69
CA PRO A 463 5.88 -0.12 -17.89
C PRO A 463 6.26 -1.58 -17.53
N PHE A 464 7.24 -1.79 -16.65
CA PHE A 464 7.90 -3.07 -16.40
C PHE A 464 7.19 -3.91 -15.32
N PHE A 465 5.97 -4.37 -15.64
CA PHE A 465 5.01 -5.06 -14.77
C PHE A 465 5.59 -5.99 -13.68
N GLY A 466 6.33 -7.05 -14.04
CA GLY A 466 7.01 -7.92 -13.06
C GLY A 466 8.22 -7.29 -12.36
N PRO A 467 9.20 -6.73 -13.11
CA PRO A 467 10.39 -6.10 -12.54
C PRO A 467 10.11 -5.01 -11.50
N ILE A 468 9.13 -4.12 -11.73
CA ILE A 468 8.81 -3.03 -10.80
C ILE A 468 8.30 -3.56 -9.45
N ASN A 469 7.48 -4.63 -9.44
CA ASN A 469 7.09 -5.31 -8.20
C ASN A 469 8.30 -5.77 -7.39
N SER A 470 9.23 -6.46 -8.05
CA SER A 470 10.39 -7.06 -7.37
C SER A 470 11.30 -6.00 -6.74
N ALA A 471 11.41 -4.83 -7.37
CA ALA A 471 12.13 -3.68 -6.82
C ALA A 471 11.38 -3.02 -5.65
N VAL A 472 10.06 -2.81 -5.77
CA VAL A 472 9.21 -2.26 -4.71
C VAL A 472 9.15 -3.20 -3.49
N GLY A 473 9.11 -4.52 -3.72
CA GLY A 473 9.24 -5.55 -2.70
C GLY A 473 10.55 -5.42 -1.93
N ALA A 474 11.66 -5.48 -2.65
CA ALA A 474 13.00 -5.41 -2.07
C ALA A 474 13.27 -4.11 -1.31
N LEU A 475 12.90 -2.96 -1.88
CA LEU A 475 13.32 -1.65 -1.39
C LEU A 475 12.33 -0.98 -0.43
N LEU A 476 11.03 -1.30 -0.51
CA LEU A 476 9.98 -0.63 0.26
C LEU A 476 9.22 -1.59 1.16
N VAL A 477 8.73 -2.73 0.66
CA VAL A 477 8.03 -3.73 1.49
C VAL A 477 8.94 -4.29 2.59
N SER A 478 10.22 -4.56 2.30
CA SER A 478 11.22 -4.93 3.30
C SER A 478 11.18 -4.04 4.55
N PHE A 479 11.00 -2.73 4.39
CA PHE A 479 10.93 -1.79 5.51
C PHE A 479 9.52 -1.61 6.05
N THR A 480 8.55 -1.25 5.21
CA THR A 480 7.18 -0.92 5.64
C THR A 480 6.47 -2.08 6.34
N VAL A 481 6.69 -3.31 5.85
CA VAL A 481 5.92 -4.50 6.25
C VAL A 481 6.70 -5.36 7.25
N TYR A 482 8.03 -5.45 7.12
CA TYR A 482 8.83 -6.39 7.91
C TYR A 482 9.75 -5.71 8.95
N ILE A 483 10.73 -4.92 8.49
CA ILE A 483 11.78 -4.39 9.37
C ILE A 483 11.24 -3.34 10.35
N ILE A 484 10.47 -2.35 9.90
CA ILE A 484 9.99 -1.27 10.77
C ILE A 484 9.05 -1.80 11.86
N PRO A 485 8.01 -2.63 11.58
CA PRO A 485 7.16 -3.19 12.63
C PRO A 485 7.91 -4.07 13.64
N ALA A 486 8.85 -4.91 13.16
CA ALA A 486 9.63 -5.80 14.03
C ALA A 486 10.55 -5.02 14.98
N LEU A 487 11.24 -3.98 14.47
CA LEU A 487 12.05 -3.07 15.28
C LEU A 487 11.17 -2.24 16.23
N ALA A 488 10.08 -1.64 15.75
CA ALA A 488 9.19 -0.78 16.53
C ALA A 488 8.64 -1.52 17.77
N HIS A 489 8.27 -2.79 17.62
CA HIS A 489 7.85 -3.65 18.73
C HIS A 489 8.99 -3.89 19.74
N MET A 490 10.21 -4.20 19.28
CA MET A 490 11.36 -4.40 20.18
C MET A 490 11.78 -3.11 20.90
N VAL A 491 11.68 -1.94 20.27
CA VAL A 491 12.02 -0.67 20.93
C VAL A 491 10.93 -0.26 21.93
N THR A 492 9.65 -0.38 21.56
CA THR A 492 8.50 -0.06 22.44
C THR A 492 8.56 -0.82 23.75
N TYR A 493 8.88 -2.12 23.69
CA TYR A 493 8.90 -3.01 24.85
C TYR A 493 10.31 -3.24 25.42
N ARG A 494 11.28 -2.34 25.18
CA ARG A 494 12.67 -2.46 25.65
C ARG A 494 12.81 -2.42 27.18
N LYS A 495 11.95 -1.65 27.87
CA LYS A 495 12.01 -1.50 29.34
C LYS A 495 11.19 -2.61 30.04
N PRO A 496 11.65 -3.17 31.19
CA PRO A 496 10.87 -4.13 31.96
C PRO A 496 9.47 -3.62 32.34
N SER A 497 9.37 -2.35 32.76
CA SER A 497 8.09 -1.70 33.08
C SER A 497 7.14 -1.61 31.88
N ALA A 498 7.65 -1.39 30.67
CA ALA A 498 6.82 -1.41 29.45
C ALA A 498 6.24 -2.80 29.19
N ARG A 499 7.00 -3.88 29.45
CA ARG A 499 6.52 -5.27 29.33
C ARG A 499 5.53 -5.67 30.44
N GLN A 500 5.72 -5.12 31.65
CA GLN A 500 4.79 -5.28 32.77
C GLN A 500 3.46 -4.56 32.51
N ASN A 501 3.50 -3.35 31.93
CA ASN A 501 2.32 -2.51 31.71
C ASN A 501 1.71 -2.63 30.29
N ALA A 502 2.28 -3.49 29.43
CA ALA A 502 1.84 -3.71 28.05
C ALA A 502 0.34 -4.04 27.96
N ALA A 503 -0.37 -3.39 27.03
CA ALA A 503 -1.80 -3.54 26.83
C ALA A 503 -2.18 -4.95 26.35
N GLU A 504 -1.31 -5.59 25.57
CA GLU A 504 -1.39 -7.02 25.25
C GLU A 504 -0.11 -7.74 25.71
N LYS A 505 -0.25 -9.01 26.09
CA LYS A 505 0.86 -9.88 26.49
C LYS A 505 1.29 -10.77 25.32
N PRO A 506 2.51 -11.35 25.34
CA PRO A 506 2.94 -12.33 24.35
C PRO A 506 1.91 -13.47 24.22
N PRO A 507 1.73 -14.03 23.01
CA PRO A 507 0.63 -14.95 22.74
C PRO A 507 0.86 -16.30 23.44
N PHE A 508 -0.21 -17.07 23.65
CA PHE A 508 -0.16 -18.33 24.42
C PHE A 508 0.85 -19.35 23.86
N PHE A 509 1.08 -19.36 22.54
CA PHE A 509 2.04 -20.26 21.88
C PHE A 509 3.49 -19.75 21.94
N LEU A 510 3.72 -18.51 22.37
CA LEU A 510 5.04 -17.90 22.50
C LEU A 510 5.07 -16.92 23.71
N PRO A 511 4.84 -17.41 24.95
CA PRO A 511 4.61 -16.56 26.12
C PRO A 511 5.86 -15.79 26.61
N SER A 512 7.02 -16.04 26.02
CA SER A 512 8.30 -15.44 26.41
C SER A 512 8.61 -14.17 25.62
N TRP A 513 8.78 -13.05 26.31
CA TRP A 513 9.31 -11.82 25.73
C TRP A 513 10.70 -12.00 25.09
N THR A 514 11.52 -12.94 25.57
CA THR A 514 12.82 -13.23 24.93
C THR A 514 12.60 -13.89 23.57
N ALA A 515 11.66 -14.84 23.47
CA ALA A 515 11.30 -15.45 22.19
C ALA A 515 10.69 -14.43 21.21
N MET A 516 9.84 -13.50 21.68
CA MET A 516 9.33 -12.39 20.86
C MET A 516 10.46 -11.60 20.19
N TYR A 517 11.54 -11.34 20.94
CA TYR A 517 12.71 -10.62 20.43
C TYR A 517 13.53 -11.48 19.46
N THR A 518 13.73 -12.77 19.75
CA THR A 518 14.44 -13.68 18.84
C THR A 518 13.74 -13.77 17.48
N VAL A 519 12.41 -13.92 17.46
CA VAL A 519 11.63 -13.96 16.21
C VAL A 519 11.71 -12.61 15.48
N ASN A 520 11.53 -11.49 16.19
CA ASN A 520 11.63 -10.15 15.56
C ASN A 520 13.04 -9.85 15.02
N ALA A 521 14.09 -10.24 15.74
CA ALA A 521 15.47 -10.10 15.28
C ALA A 521 15.75 -10.97 14.05
N PHE A 522 15.24 -12.21 14.02
CA PHE A 522 15.31 -13.07 12.84
C PHE A 522 14.60 -12.43 11.63
N VAL A 523 13.39 -11.90 11.79
CA VAL A 523 12.66 -11.21 10.72
C VAL A 523 13.45 -10.01 10.19
N VAL A 524 14.01 -9.18 11.07
CA VAL A 524 14.83 -8.03 10.69
C VAL A 524 16.08 -8.47 9.92
N VAL A 525 16.87 -9.41 10.45
CA VAL A 525 18.12 -9.87 9.81
C VAL A 525 17.84 -10.57 8.48
N TRP A 526 16.86 -11.48 8.44
CA TRP A 526 16.47 -12.17 7.21
C TRP A 526 16.05 -11.19 6.12
N VAL A 527 15.12 -10.28 6.42
CA VAL A 527 14.60 -9.36 5.40
C VAL A 527 15.61 -8.28 5.02
N LEU A 528 16.49 -7.85 5.93
CA LEU A 528 17.60 -6.96 5.60
C LEU A 528 18.60 -7.61 4.63
N VAL A 529 18.98 -8.87 4.85
CA VAL A 529 19.97 -9.58 4.04
C VAL A 529 19.37 -10.12 2.73
N VAL A 530 18.27 -10.88 2.82
CA VAL A 530 17.67 -11.60 1.68
C VAL A 530 16.73 -10.70 0.89
N GLY A 531 15.90 -9.91 1.56
CA GLY A 531 14.91 -9.02 0.93
C GLY A 531 15.53 -7.75 0.36
N PHE A 532 16.13 -6.94 1.22
CA PHE A 532 16.72 -5.65 0.85
C PHE A 532 18.12 -5.79 0.22
N GLY A 533 19.02 -6.56 0.82
CA GLY A 533 20.40 -6.71 0.34
C GLY A 533 20.50 -7.46 -1.00
N ILE A 534 20.47 -8.79 -0.94
CA ILE A 534 20.63 -9.64 -2.13
C ILE A 534 19.44 -9.48 -3.08
N GLY A 535 18.23 -9.42 -2.53
CA GLY A 535 17.00 -9.16 -3.28
C GLY A 535 16.97 -7.80 -3.94
N GLY A 536 17.39 -6.72 -3.26
CA GLY A 536 17.48 -5.38 -3.85
C GLY A 536 18.51 -5.30 -4.96
N TRP A 537 19.69 -5.91 -4.78
CA TRP A 537 20.68 -6.05 -5.85
C TRP A 537 20.10 -6.79 -7.06
N ALA A 538 19.47 -7.95 -6.87
CA ALA A 538 18.92 -8.76 -7.95
C ALA A 538 17.81 -8.03 -8.71
N SER A 539 16.81 -7.49 -7.99
CA SER A 539 15.67 -6.81 -8.57
C SER A 539 16.04 -5.49 -9.24
N LEU A 540 16.98 -4.73 -8.68
CA LEU A 540 17.49 -3.51 -9.33
C LEU A 540 18.34 -3.84 -10.56
N THR A 541 19.17 -4.89 -10.51
CA THR A 541 19.95 -5.36 -11.68
C THR A 541 19.03 -5.82 -12.80
N ASN A 542 17.95 -6.55 -12.48
CA ASN A 542 16.92 -6.91 -13.45
C ASN A 542 16.21 -5.66 -14.01
N PHE A 543 15.76 -4.74 -13.15
CA PHE A 543 15.06 -3.52 -13.56
C PHE A 543 15.90 -2.64 -14.49
N ILE A 544 17.17 -2.38 -14.14
CA ILE A 544 18.14 -1.66 -14.99
C ILE A 544 18.28 -2.38 -16.33
N LYS A 545 18.49 -3.70 -16.34
CA LYS A 545 18.56 -4.47 -17.59
C LYS A 545 17.30 -4.30 -18.47
N GLN A 546 16.10 -4.22 -17.89
CA GLN A 546 14.89 -3.97 -18.70
C GLN A 546 14.85 -2.54 -19.26
N VAL A 547 15.32 -1.54 -18.50
CA VAL A 547 15.52 -0.16 -19.01
C VAL A 547 16.51 -0.16 -20.17
N ASP A 548 17.63 -0.86 -20.05
CA ASP A 548 18.65 -0.96 -21.11
C ASP A 548 18.16 -1.73 -22.35
N THR A 549 17.27 -2.71 -22.16
CA THR A 549 16.76 -3.57 -23.24
C THR A 549 15.60 -2.93 -24.02
N PHE A 550 14.69 -2.23 -23.33
CA PHE A 550 13.45 -1.70 -23.93
C PHE A 550 13.39 -0.17 -24.00
N GLY A 551 14.30 0.53 -23.31
CA GLY A 551 14.28 1.98 -23.15
C GLY A 551 13.25 2.47 -22.11
N LEU A 552 13.45 3.71 -21.66
CA LEU A 552 12.41 4.45 -20.94
C LEU A 552 11.25 4.79 -21.91
N PHE A 553 10.03 4.91 -21.39
CA PHE A 553 8.82 5.18 -22.19
C PHE A 553 8.55 4.14 -23.30
N ALA A 554 8.99 2.89 -23.13
CA ALA A 554 8.74 1.81 -24.09
C ALA A 554 7.25 1.70 -24.46
N LYS A 555 6.92 1.66 -25.75
CA LYS A 555 5.52 1.54 -26.23
C LYS A 555 4.80 0.33 -25.63
N CYS A 556 5.48 -0.81 -25.61
CA CYS A 556 4.91 -2.07 -25.20
C CYS A 556 6.01 -2.96 -24.61
N TYR A 557 5.93 -3.29 -23.32
CA TYR A 557 6.82 -4.24 -22.66
C TYR A 557 6.23 -5.66 -22.73
N GLN A 558 7.04 -6.65 -23.12
CA GLN A 558 6.60 -8.04 -23.35
C GLN A 558 5.34 -8.09 -24.26
N CYS A 559 5.54 -7.69 -25.51
CA CYS A 559 4.56 -7.70 -26.60
C CYS A 559 5.25 -8.23 -27.88
N PRO A 560 4.52 -8.76 -28.87
CA PRO A 560 5.11 -9.17 -30.14
C PRO A 560 5.88 -8.01 -30.80
N ASN A 561 7.07 -8.30 -31.32
CA ASN A 561 7.90 -7.29 -31.98
C ASN A 561 7.21 -6.79 -33.27
N PRO A 562 6.96 -5.48 -33.44
CA PRO A 562 6.36 -4.93 -34.67
C PRO A 562 7.31 -5.04 -35.88
N HIS A 563 8.60 -5.26 -35.61
CA HIS A 563 9.59 -5.70 -36.59
C HIS A 563 10.24 -6.98 -36.08
N PRO A 564 9.81 -8.17 -36.52
CA PRO A 564 10.65 -9.36 -36.36
C PRO A 564 11.96 -9.12 -37.11
N SER A 565 13.10 -9.42 -36.47
CA SER A 565 14.36 -9.50 -37.20
C SER A 565 14.20 -10.54 -38.32
N PRO A 566 14.66 -10.27 -39.55
CA PRO A 566 14.56 -11.24 -40.64
C PRO A 566 15.23 -12.54 -40.20
N ALA A 567 14.56 -13.66 -40.44
CA ALA A 567 15.07 -14.97 -40.05
C ALA A 567 16.45 -15.20 -40.70
N PRO A 568 17.40 -15.86 -40.00
CA PRO A 568 18.63 -16.31 -40.62
C PRO A 568 18.29 -17.14 -41.85
N TRP A 569 18.82 -16.77 -43.02
CA TRP A 569 18.63 -17.53 -44.24
C TRP A 569 19.09 -18.98 -44.03
N PRO A 570 18.35 -19.99 -44.51
CA PRO A 570 18.79 -21.37 -44.41
C PRO A 570 20.17 -21.51 -45.09
N PRO A 571 21.09 -22.31 -44.53
CA PRO A 571 22.41 -22.46 -45.10
C PRO A 571 22.30 -22.97 -46.53
N GLN A 572 22.88 -22.23 -47.48
CA GLN A 572 22.91 -22.65 -48.87
C GLN A 572 23.78 -23.91 -48.99
N HIS A 573 23.12 -25.05 -49.23
CA HIS A 573 23.80 -26.27 -49.62
C HIS A 573 24.42 -26.06 -51.00
N LEU A 574 25.74 -25.82 -51.01
CA LEU A 574 26.55 -25.92 -52.21
C LEU A 574 26.58 -27.39 -52.65
N HIS A 575 26.21 -27.61 -53.90
CA HIS A 575 26.31 -28.88 -54.63
C HIS A 575 27.57 -28.89 -55.50
#